data_AF-A0A1Q3SRW6-F1
#
_entry.id   AF-A0A1Q3SRW6-F1
#
_cell.length_a   1.000
_cell.length_b   1.000
_cell.length_c   1.000
_cell.angle_alpha   90.00
_cell.angle_beta   90.00
_cell.angle_gamma   90.00
#
_symmetry.space_group_name_H-M   'P 1'
#
loop_
_entity.id
_entity.type
_entity.pdbx_description
1 polymer ?
#
loop_
_entity_poly.entity_id
_entity_poly.type
_entity_poly.pdbx_seq_one_letter_code
_entity_poly.pdbx_strand_id
1 'polypeptide(L)'
;MVIGPSPQPLGKHEFIEVHKMLADALPDFSFNTSDAQEEGDRVTLTIQVTGTHTGGLDLRRIGLPVPPVQPAGRAISHPVEHPVVTFRKGKVSALDLPQVPGSGLPGLFDEIGVELPAPTASQS
;
A
#
# COMPACT_ATOMS: atom_id res chain seq x y z
N MET A 1 10.94 0.62 10.24
CA MET A 1 9.63 1.25 10.50
C MET A 1 9.14 1.81 9.18
N VAL A 2 7.90 1.58 8.81
CA VAL A 2 7.34 2.21 7.60
C VAL A 2 6.57 3.44 8.05
N ILE A 3 6.97 4.60 7.56
CA ILE A 3 6.32 5.89 7.80
C ILE A 3 5.59 6.18 6.49
N GLY A 4 4.27 6.33 6.51
CA GLY A 4 3.48 6.40 5.28
C GLY A 4 2.08 6.94 5.54
N PRO A 5 1.11 6.71 4.62
CA PRO A 5 -0.27 7.20 4.72
C PRO A 5 -1.05 6.83 5.97
N SER A 6 -0.61 5.77 6.64
CA SER A 6 -1.32 5.31 7.82
C SER A 6 -1.12 6.32 8.96
N PRO A 7 -2.18 6.71 9.68
CA PRO A 7 -2.08 7.64 10.82
C PRO A 7 -1.18 7.13 11.95
N GLN A 8 -0.74 5.87 11.90
CA GLN A 8 0.29 5.28 12.77
C GLN A 8 1.36 4.60 11.90
N PRO A 9 2.66 4.69 12.25
CA PRO A 9 3.71 3.97 11.54
C PRO A 9 3.41 2.47 11.53
N LEU A 10 3.44 1.84 10.34
CA LEU A 10 3.28 0.39 10.27
C LEU A 10 4.55 -0.30 10.80
N GLY A 11 4.33 -1.22 11.73
CA GLY A 11 5.30 -2.21 12.12
C GLY A 11 5.62 -3.17 10.97
N LYS A 12 6.72 -3.91 11.12
CA LYS A 12 7.17 -4.88 10.11
C LYS A 12 6.09 -5.92 9.79
N HIS A 13 5.37 -6.39 10.80
CA HIS A 13 4.36 -7.44 10.62
C HIS A 13 3.18 -6.95 9.80
N GLU A 14 2.62 -5.79 10.15
CA GLU A 14 1.49 -5.19 9.42
C GLU A 14 1.85 -4.88 7.97
N PHE A 15 3.05 -4.33 7.73
CA PHE A 15 3.54 -4.06 6.38
C PHE A 15 3.60 -5.34 5.52
N ILE A 16 4.08 -6.45 6.09
CA ILE A 16 4.17 -7.73 5.40
C ILE A 16 2.77 -8.32 5.15
N GLU A 17 1.85 -8.21 6.11
CA GLU A 17 0.48 -8.71 5.92
C GLU A 17 -0.29 -7.89 4.86
N VAL A 18 -0.08 -6.56 4.79
CA VAL A 18 -0.60 -5.75 3.68
C VAL A 18 -0.09 -6.26 2.34
N HIS A 19 1.21 -6.50 2.20
CA HIS A 19 1.79 -6.96 0.93
C HIS A 19 1.39 -8.39 0.56
N LYS A 20 1.23 -9.29 1.54
CA LYS A 20 0.69 -10.63 1.28
C LYS A 20 -0.75 -10.55 0.78
N MET A 21 -1.57 -9.74 1.43
CA MET A 21 -2.96 -9.51 1.02
C MET A 21 -3.02 -8.94 -0.41
N LEU A 22 -2.16 -7.97 -0.74
CA LEU A 22 -2.08 -7.42 -2.11
C LEU A 22 -1.63 -8.46 -3.13
N ALA A 23 -0.63 -9.29 -2.81
CA ALA A 23 -0.16 -10.36 -3.70
C ALA A 23 -1.25 -11.43 -3.96
N ASP A 24 -2.07 -11.73 -2.95
CA ASP A 24 -3.19 -12.66 -3.10
C ASP A 24 -4.33 -12.06 -3.96
N ALA A 25 -4.63 -10.77 -3.80
CA ALA A 25 -5.73 -10.09 -4.47
C ALA A 25 -5.38 -9.58 -5.89
N LEU A 26 -4.12 -9.19 -6.11
CA LEU A 26 -3.55 -8.68 -7.35
C LEU A 26 -2.27 -9.47 -7.69
N PRO A 27 -2.38 -10.66 -8.30
CA PRO A 27 -1.23 -11.52 -8.60
C PRO A 27 -0.18 -10.90 -9.55
N ASP A 28 -0.58 -9.87 -10.31
CA ASP A 28 0.24 -9.08 -11.22
C ASP A 28 0.64 -7.71 -10.62
N PHE A 29 0.50 -7.53 -9.31
CA PHE A 29 0.91 -6.30 -8.62
C PHE A 29 2.37 -5.95 -8.91
N SER A 30 2.61 -4.72 -9.34
CA SER A 30 3.94 -4.21 -9.70
C SER A 30 4.12 -2.77 -9.24
N PHE A 31 5.34 -2.44 -8.80
CA PHE A 31 5.74 -1.07 -8.49
C PHE A 31 6.17 -0.28 -9.73
N ASN A 32 6.51 -0.95 -10.84
CA ASN A 32 7.01 -0.32 -12.07
C ASN A 32 8.06 0.79 -11.82
N THR A 33 9.12 0.47 -11.08
CA THR A 33 10.17 1.43 -10.75
C THR A 33 10.87 1.93 -12.02
N SER A 34 10.86 3.25 -12.24
CA SER A 34 11.48 3.89 -13.41
C SER A 34 12.78 4.61 -13.09
N ASP A 35 12.99 4.99 -11.82
CA ASP A 35 14.20 5.69 -11.38
C ASP A 35 14.55 5.38 -9.92
N ALA A 36 15.83 5.48 -9.59
CA ALA A 36 16.35 5.33 -8.24
C ALA A 36 17.56 6.25 -8.05
N GLN A 37 17.45 7.18 -7.11
CA GLN A 37 18.48 8.17 -6.78
C GLN A 37 19.02 7.90 -5.39
N GLU A 38 20.33 7.65 -5.28
CA GLU A 38 21.01 7.39 -4.01
C GLU A 38 21.66 8.67 -3.46
N GLU A 39 21.39 8.98 -2.20
CA GLU A 39 22.03 10.08 -1.46
C GLU A 39 22.35 9.62 -0.02
N GLY A 40 23.64 9.33 0.24
CA GLY A 40 24.09 8.92 1.55
C GLY A 40 23.49 7.58 2.00
N ASP A 41 22.66 7.61 3.04
CA ASP A 41 21.97 6.42 3.55
C ASP A 41 20.52 6.29 3.01
N ARG A 42 20.14 7.09 2.02
CA ARG A 42 18.80 7.15 1.46
C ARG A 42 18.78 6.82 -0.03
N VAL A 43 17.71 6.17 -0.46
CA VAL A 43 17.38 5.96 -1.87
C VAL A 43 15.97 6.48 -2.10
N THR A 44 15.83 7.46 -2.99
CA THR A 44 14.53 7.93 -3.48
C THR A 44 14.19 7.18 -4.76
N LEU A 45 13.02 6.56 -4.81
CA LEU A 45 12.55 5.85 -6.00
C LEU A 45 11.53 6.70 -6.75
N THR A 46 11.36 6.43 -8.05
CA THR A 46 10.15 6.82 -8.79
C THR A 46 9.43 5.55 -9.20
N ILE A 47 8.19 5.41 -8.76
CA ILE A 47 7.37 4.20 -8.97
C ILE A 47 5.98 4.59 -9.49
N GLN A 48 5.30 3.62 -10.12
CA GLN A 48 3.89 3.73 -10.47
C GLN A 48 3.24 2.37 -10.24
N VAL A 49 2.41 2.26 -9.21
CA VAL A 49 1.81 0.97 -8.84
C VAL A 49 0.69 0.58 -9.81
N THR A 50 0.73 -0.67 -10.28
CA THR A 50 -0.33 -1.27 -11.11
C THR A 50 -0.67 -2.68 -10.64
N GLY A 51 -1.83 -3.18 -11.07
CA GLY A 51 -2.23 -4.57 -10.90
C GLY A 51 -3.68 -4.79 -11.33
N THR A 52 -4.15 -6.02 -11.23
CA THR A 52 -5.51 -6.43 -11.61
C THR A 52 -6.15 -7.24 -10.47
N HIS A 53 -7.26 -6.75 -9.95
CA HIS A 53 -8.01 -7.37 -8.86
C HIS A 53 -8.74 -8.64 -9.32
N THR A 54 -8.04 -9.77 -9.26
CA THR A 54 -8.50 -11.10 -9.70
C THR A 54 -8.58 -12.13 -8.58
N GLY A 55 -7.95 -11.85 -7.43
CA GLY A 55 -8.08 -12.62 -6.20
C GLY A 55 -8.99 -11.93 -5.18
N GLY A 56 -9.37 -12.65 -4.13
CA GLY A 56 -10.19 -12.09 -3.06
C GLY A 56 -9.37 -11.20 -2.13
N LEU A 57 -9.93 -10.05 -1.74
CA LEU A 57 -9.27 -9.10 -0.85
C LEU A 57 -9.89 -9.17 0.56
N ASP A 58 -9.15 -9.74 1.51
CA ASP A 58 -9.58 -9.89 2.90
C ASP A 58 -8.93 -8.86 3.83
N LEU A 59 -9.63 -7.73 3.98
CA LEU A 59 -9.18 -6.60 4.81
C LEU A 59 -9.18 -6.89 6.32
N ARG A 60 -9.79 -8.00 6.76
CA ARG A 60 -9.74 -8.43 8.16
C ARG A 60 -8.32 -8.83 8.57
N ARG A 61 -7.48 -9.24 7.61
CA ARG A 61 -6.06 -9.55 7.82
C ARG A 61 -5.25 -8.35 8.29
N ILE A 62 -5.74 -7.14 8.04
CA ILE A 62 -5.13 -5.87 8.46
C ILE A 62 -5.99 -5.14 9.50
N GLY A 63 -6.92 -5.84 10.16
CA GLY A 63 -7.72 -5.31 11.26
C GLY A 63 -8.96 -4.51 10.87
N LEU A 64 -9.32 -4.44 9.59
CA LEU A 64 -10.55 -3.77 9.14
C LEU A 64 -11.73 -4.75 9.15
N PRO A 65 -12.79 -4.50 9.95
CA PRO A 65 -13.89 -5.44 10.13
C PRO A 65 -14.93 -5.34 8.98
N VAL A 66 -14.50 -5.52 7.75
CA VAL A 66 -15.35 -5.48 6.54
C VAL A 66 -15.43 -6.87 5.88
N PRO A 67 -16.54 -7.20 5.19
CA PRO A 67 -16.62 -8.43 4.41
C PRO A 67 -15.50 -8.53 3.36
N PRO A 68 -15.00 -9.74 3.07
CA PRO A 68 -14.02 -9.92 1.98
C PRO A 68 -14.58 -9.40 0.65
N VAL A 69 -13.78 -8.59 -0.03
CA VAL A 69 -14.14 -8.06 -1.34
C VAL A 69 -13.88 -9.16 -2.38
N GLN A 70 -14.89 -9.43 -3.19
CA GLN A 70 -14.81 -10.43 -4.25
C GLN A 70 -14.01 -9.89 -5.45
N PRO A 71 -13.31 -10.76 -6.21
CA PRO A 71 -12.62 -10.37 -7.43
C PRO A 71 -13.53 -9.58 -8.38
N ALA A 72 -13.07 -8.40 -8.80
CA ALA A 72 -13.84 -7.52 -9.68
C ALA A 72 -13.35 -7.52 -11.13
N GLY A 73 -12.16 -8.08 -11.40
CA GLY A 73 -11.50 -8.02 -12.71
C GLY A 73 -11.07 -6.60 -13.12
N ARG A 74 -11.03 -5.66 -12.17
CA ARG A 74 -10.66 -4.26 -12.41
C ARG A 74 -9.15 -4.08 -12.29
N ALA A 75 -8.58 -3.37 -13.25
CA ALA A 75 -7.19 -2.92 -13.18
C ALA A 75 -7.07 -1.67 -12.32
N ILE A 76 -5.96 -1.55 -11.60
CA ILE A 76 -5.55 -0.35 -10.87
C ILE A 76 -4.33 0.26 -11.56
N SER A 77 -4.23 1.58 -11.48
CA SER A 77 -3.09 2.36 -11.94
C SER A 77 -2.96 3.59 -11.06
N HIS A 78 -2.21 3.46 -9.98
CA HIS A 78 -1.94 4.58 -9.10
C HIS A 78 -1.17 5.69 -9.83
N PRO A 79 -1.27 6.94 -9.34
CA PRO A 79 -0.35 8.01 -9.69
C PRO A 79 1.12 7.65 -9.43
N VAL A 80 2.03 8.45 -9.99
CA VAL A 80 3.46 8.32 -9.71
C VAL A 80 3.73 8.66 -8.25
N GLU A 81 4.50 7.81 -7.57
CA GLU A 81 4.92 7.99 -6.18
C GLU A 81 6.45 8.08 -6.07
N HIS A 82 6.91 8.78 -5.02
CA HIS A 82 8.33 9.00 -4.74
C HIS A 82 8.74 8.50 -3.35
N PRO A 83 8.72 7.18 -3.10
CA PRO A 83 9.04 6.65 -1.78
C PRO A 83 10.54 6.75 -1.49
N VAL A 84 10.88 6.94 -0.22
CA VAL A 84 12.27 7.08 0.25
C VAL A 84 12.63 5.92 1.17
N VAL A 85 13.65 5.15 0.81
CA VAL A 85 14.17 4.05 1.61
C VAL A 85 15.40 4.52 2.36
N THR A 86 15.44 4.36 3.68
CA THR A 86 16.62 4.67 4.50
C THR A 86 17.31 3.39 4.98
N PHE A 87 18.62 3.29 4.78
CA PHE A 87 19.44 2.14 5.15
C PHE A 87 20.27 2.40 6.40
N ARG A 88 20.41 1.39 7.27
CA ARG A 88 21.38 1.41 8.39
C ARG A 88 22.06 0.05 8.47
N LYS A 89 23.39 0.05 8.51
CA LYS A 89 24.21 -1.19 8.55
C LYS A 89 23.81 -2.19 7.45
N GLY A 90 23.60 -1.69 6.24
CA GLY A 90 23.22 -2.50 5.07
C GLY A 90 21.80 -3.07 5.09
N LYS A 91 20.92 -2.61 5.98
CA LYS A 91 19.52 -3.05 6.08
C LYS A 91 18.57 -1.87 5.93
N VAL A 92 17.40 -2.10 5.33
CA VAL A 92 16.30 -1.13 5.34
C VAL A 92 15.88 -0.87 6.78
N SER A 93 15.99 0.39 7.20
CA SER A 93 15.65 0.88 8.54
C SER A 93 14.35 1.66 8.53
N ALA A 94 14.09 2.41 7.46
CA ALA A 94 12.84 3.12 7.23
C ALA A 94 12.43 3.06 5.75
N LEU A 95 11.13 3.14 5.53
CA LEU A 95 10.51 3.38 4.23
C LEU A 95 9.51 4.52 4.44
N ASP A 96 9.73 5.65 3.78
CA ASP A 96 8.84 6.80 3.75
C ASP A 96 7.98 6.73 2.49
N LEU A 97 6.66 6.77 2.66
CA LEU A 97 5.67 6.75 1.58
C LEU A 97 4.88 8.08 1.60
N PRO A 98 5.34 9.12 0.89
CA PRO A 98 4.64 10.40 0.84
C PRO A 98 3.18 10.25 0.40
N GLN A 99 2.31 11.13 0.90
CA GLN A 99 0.90 11.14 0.51
C GLN A 99 0.72 11.63 -0.91
N VAL A 100 0.24 10.72 -1.76
CA VAL A 100 -0.18 11.03 -3.12
C VAL A 100 -1.69 10.74 -3.22
N PRO A 101 -2.54 11.74 -3.49
CA PRO A 101 -3.97 11.53 -3.67
C PRO A 101 -4.26 10.46 -4.72
N GLY A 102 -5.12 9.49 -4.40
CA GLY A 102 -5.45 8.37 -5.29
C GLY A 102 -4.42 7.23 -5.31
N SER A 103 -3.44 7.23 -4.39
CA SER A 103 -2.50 6.12 -4.21
C SER A 103 -2.76 5.34 -2.91
N GLY A 104 -2.04 4.23 -2.72
CA GLY A 104 -2.14 3.39 -1.53
C GLY A 104 -3.50 2.68 -1.40
N LEU A 105 -3.79 2.16 -0.19
CA LEU A 105 -5.03 1.43 0.07
C LEU A 105 -6.31 2.23 -0.24
N PRO A 106 -6.42 3.54 0.07
CA PRO A 106 -7.59 4.33 -0.32
C PRO A 106 -7.78 4.38 -1.84
N GLY A 107 -6.72 4.67 -2.60
CA GLY A 107 -6.78 4.69 -4.06
C GLY A 107 -7.18 3.34 -4.65
N LEU A 108 -6.60 2.26 -4.12
CA LEU A 108 -7.00 0.89 -4.48
C LEU A 108 -8.51 0.70 -4.31
N PHE A 109 -9.07 1.03 -3.14
CA PHE A 109 -10.49 0.81 -2.85
C PHE A 109 -11.39 1.61 -3.81
N ASP A 110 -11.05 2.86 -4.08
CA ASP A 110 -11.78 3.68 -5.05
C ASP A 110 -11.75 3.06 -6.45
N GLU A 111 -10.58 2.61 -6.92
CA GLU A 111 -10.40 2.02 -8.27
C GLU A 111 -11.13 0.68 -8.42
N ILE A 112 -11.18 -0.15 -7.37
CA ILE A 112 -11.90 -1.42 -7.40
C ILE A 112 -13.38 -1.29 -7.00
N GLY A 113 -13.84 -0.09 -6.61
CA GLY A 113 -15.21 0.23 -6.24
C GLY A 113 -15.65 -0.35 -4.90
N VAL A 114 -14.75 -0.36 -3.92
CA VAL A 114 -15.02 -0.74 -2.54
C VAL A 114 -15.33 0.50 -1.73
N GLU A 115 -16.56 0.60 -1.26
CA GLU A 115 -16.94 1.59 -0.27
C GLU A 115 -16.60 1.04 1.12
N LEU A 116 -15.63 1.65 1.80
CA LEU A 116 -15.42 1.36 3.21
C LEU A 116 -16.59 1.94 4.02
N PRO A 117 -17.12 1.20 5.01
CA PRO A 117 -18.10 1.76 5.92
C PRO A 117 -17.48 2.97 6.63
N ALA A 118 -18.27 4.05 6.77
CA ALA A 118 -17.84 5.23 7.51
C ALA A 118 -17.30 4.81 8.89
N PRO A 119 -16.19 5.40 9.36
CA PRO A 119 -15.68 5.09 10.69
C PRO A 119 -16.81 5.26 11.69
N THR A 120 -17.16 4.18 12.39
CA THR A 120 -18.18 4.25 13.43
C THR A 120 -17.63 5.22 14.46
N ALA A 121 -18.24 6.40 14.58
CA ALA A 121 -17.88 7.33 15.62
C ALA A 121 -18.00 6.56 16.94
N SER A 122 -16.88 6.35 17.61
CA SER A 122 -16.84 5.70 18.91
C SER A 122 -17.68 6.57 19.83
N GLN A 123 -18.92 6.14 20.10
CA GLN A 123 -19.75 6.81 21.08
C GLN A 123 -19.01 6.74 22.41
N SER A 124 -18.78 7.93 22.96
CA SER A 124 -18.15 8.18 24.25
C SER A 124 -19.02 7.68 25.39
#